data_AF-A0A066XMY0-F1
#
_entry.id   AF-A0A066XMY0-F1
#
_cell.length_a   1.000
_cell.length_b   1.000
_cell.length_c   1.000
_cell.angle_alpha   90.00
_cell.angle_beta   90.00
_cell.angle_gamma   90.00
#
_symmetry.space_group_name_H-M   'P 1'
#
loop_
_entity.id
_entity.type
_entity.pdbx_description
1 polymer ?
#
loop_
_entity_poly.entity_id
_entity_poly.type
_entity_poly.pdbx_seq_one_letter_code
_entity_poly.pdbx_strand_id
1 'polypeptide(L)'
;MPRQGDKYMTPAKKAAELLFAAQQRAGLDRPGKKASAVPSIHQTAREYGVSHTVIEKHLRTLRAGGNLRASPEEGGRPRLLTEAEDTALGAFVLWLAEAGFPAQPLQVEETANYLRSLRGMPAVNSDHFVRTWLADHPELQRRAFIKPVEVLRLGAELNPAPVEDFFTRYRAVIRDLRDSPQAAKILSPANRGRKSI
;
A
#
# COMPACT_ATOMS: atom_id res chain seq x y z
N MET A 1 -15.35 -18.98 -34.16
CA MET A 1 -14.84 -18.05 -33.13
C MET A 1 -14.59 -18.85 -31.85
N PRO A 2 -13.33 -19.11 -31.44
CA PRO A 2 -13.06 -19.76 -30.15
C PRO A 2 -13.40 -18.78 -29.02
N ARG A 3 -14.18 -19.25 -28.02
CA ARG A 3 -14.58 -18.46 -26.85
C ARG A 3 -13.34 -18.05 -26.06
N GLN A 4 -13.21 -16.76 -25.69
CA GLN A 4 -12.10 -16.21 -24.91
C GLN A 4 -11.86 -16.88 -23.54
N GLY A 5 -12.74 -17.77 -23.10
CA GLY A 5 -12.62 -18.50 -21.81
C GLY A 5 -11.57 -19.61 -21.76
N ASP A 6 -10.98 -20.03 -22.89
CA ASP A 6 -9.99 -21.13 -22.90
C ASP A 6 -8.53 -20.67 -22.69
N LYS A 7 -8.23 -19.36 -22.80
CA LYS A 7 -6.84 -18.86 -22.79
C LYS A 7 -6.10 -19.11 -21.46
N TYR A 8 -6.85 -19.18 -20.35
CA TYR A 8 -6.29 -19.36 -19.00
C TYR A 8 -6.54 -20.75 -18.40
N MET A 9 -7.07 -21.66 -19.22
CA MET A 9 -7.47 -23.00 -18.80
C MET A 9 -6.39 -24.02 -19.14
N THR A 10 -5.42 -24.17 -18.22
CA THR A 10 -4.33 -25.14 -18.36
C THR A 10 -4.84 -26.59 -18.22
N PRO A 11 -4.12 -27.59 -18.76
CA PRO A 11 -4.46 -29.01 -18.56
C PRO A 11 -4.64 -29.38 -17.09
N ALA A 12 -3.85 -28.77 -16.21
CA ALA A 12 -3.93 -28.94 -14.75
C ALA A 12 -5.27 -28.48 -14.15
N LYS A 13 -5.75 -27.30 -14.58
CA LYS A 13 -7.04 -26.75 -14.14
C LYS A 13 -8.21 -27.58 -14.65
N LYS A 14 -8.13 -28.08 -15.90
CA LYS A 14 -9.14 -28.99 -16.47
C LYS A 14 -9.23 -30.30 -15.69
N ALA A 15 -8.08 -30.91 -15.38
CA ALA A 15 -8.00 -32.11 -14.56
C ALA A 15 -8.61 -31.90 -13.16
N ALA A 16 -8.31 -30.77 -12.51
CA ALA A 16 -8.86 -30.43 -11.21
C ALA A 16 -10.38 -30.18 -11.23
N GLU A 17 -10.91 -29.48 -12.25
CA GLU A 17 -12.36 -29.28 -12.41
C GLU A 17 -13.10 -30.63 -12.56
N LEU A 18 -12.56 -31.55 -13.36
CA LEU A 18 -13.15 -32.88 -13.57
C LEU A 18 -13.16 -33.70 -12.28
N LEU A 19 -12.05 -33.73 -11.55
CA LEU A 19 -11.96 -34.41 -10.27
C LEU A 19 -12.91 -33.81 -9.23
N PHE A 20 -13.02 -32.48 -9.17
CA PHE A 20 -13.94 -31.80 -8.27
C PHE A 20 -15.40 -32.09 -8.61
N ALA A 21 -15.77 -32.08 -9.89
CA ALA A 21 -17.10 -32.45 -10.33
C ALA A 21 -17.43 -33.92 -10.02
N ALA A 22 -16.46 -34.83 -10.16
CA ALA A 22 -16.62 -36.24 -9.77
C ALA A 22 -16.81 -36.39 -8.25
N GLN A 23 -16.03 -35.65 -7.44
CA GLN A 23 -16.18 -35.64 -5.98
C GLN A 23 -17.55 -35.13 -5.53
N GLN A 24 -18.04 -34.04 -6.15
CA GLN A 24 -19.36 -33.49 -5.84
C GLN A 24 -20.50 -34.45 -6.22
N ARG A 25 -20.36 -35.17 -7.34
CA ARG A 25 -21.34 -36.18 -7.76
C ARG A 25 -21.36 -37.37 -6.82
N ALA A 26 -20.20 -37.86 -6.39
CA ALA A 26 -20.11 -38.95 -5.42
C ALA A 26 -20.69 -38.58 -4.05
N GLY A 27 -20.57 -37.30 -3.63
CA GLY A 27 -21.19 -36.80 -2.40
C GLY A 27 -22.71 -36.63 -2.47
N LEU A 28 -23.27 -36.52 -3.68
CA LEU A 28 -24.72 -36.39 -3.94
C LEU A 28 -25.40 -37.73 -4.24
N ASP A 29 -24.66 -38.83 -4.29
CA ASP A 29 -25.22 -40.17 -4.54
C ASP A 29 -26.12 -40.59 -3.37
N ARG A 30 -27.39 -40.92 -3.69
CA ARG A 30 -28.36 -41.44 -2.72
C ARG A 30 -27.88 -42.78 -2.14
N PRO A 31 -28.13 -43.07 -0.85
CA PRO A 31 -27.79 -44.36 -0.27
C PRO A 31 -28.48 -45.48 -1.07
N GLY A 32 -27.69 -46.35 -1.70
CA GLY A 32 -28.16 -47.49 -2.50
C GLY A 32 -27.81 -47.47 -4.00
N LYS A 33 -27.30 -46.35 -4.55
CA LYS A 33 -26.75 -46.33 -5.91
C LYS A 33 -25.24 -46.61 -5.86
N LYS A 34 -24.69 -47.36 -6.82
CA LYS A 34 -23.23 -47.59 -6.91
C LYS A 34 -22.55 -46.23 -6.98
N ALA A 35 -21.76 -45.90 -5.95
CA ALA A 35 -21.07 -44.62 -5.87
C ALA A 35 -20.28 -44.40 -7.16
N SER A 36 -20.48 -43.26 -7.79
CA SER A 36 -19.69 -42.85 -8.94
C SER A 36 -18.21 -42.87 -8.54
N ALA A 37 -17.42 -43.75 -9.15
CA ALA A 37 -16.03 -43.96 -8.78
C ALA A 37 -15.24 -42.66 -9.03
N VAL A 38 -14.80 -42.01 -7.95
CA VAL A 38 -13.96 -40.82 -8.05
C VAL A 38 -12.59 -41.26 -8.59
N PRO A 39 -12.13 -40.73 -9.73
CA PRO A 39 -10.81 -41.05 -10.26
C PRO A 39 -9.70 -40.67 -9.28
N SER A 40 -8.65 -41.49 -9.21
CA SER A 40 -7.48 -41.17 -8.38
C SER A 40 -6.73 -39.97 -8.93
N ILE A 41 -6.30 -39.05 -8.05
CA ILE A 41 -5.53 -37.86 -8.41
C ILE A 41 -4.27 -38.24 -9.19
N HIS A 42 -3.57 -39.31 -8.78
CA HIS A 42 -2.35 -39.78 -9.46
C HIS A 42 -2.62 -40.32 -10.86
N GLN A 43 -3.76 -40.99 -11.05
CA GLN A 43 -4.15 -41.53 -12.35
C GLN A 43 -4.50 -40.37 -13.31
N THR A 44 -5.29 -39.40 -12.86
CA THR A 44 -5.62 -38.21 -13.63
C THR A 44 -4.36 -37.36 -13.93
N ALA A 45 -3.43 -37.25 -12.99
CA ALA A 45 -2.14 -36.59 -13.20
C ALA A 45 -1.35 -37.21 -14.36
N ARG A 46 -1.32 -38.55 -14.43
CA ARG A 46 -0.67 -39.31 -15.50
C ARG A 46 -1.38 -39.12 -16.85
N GLU A 47 -2.70 -39.14 -16.87
CA GLU A 47 -3.51 -38.95 -18.08
C GLU A 47 -3.35 -37.55 -18.68
N TYR A 48 -3.26 -36.53 -17.83
CA TYR A 48 -3.12 -35.14 -18.28
C TYR A 48 -1.66 -34.68 -18.42
N GLY A 49 -0.69 -35.52 -18.03
CA GLY A 49 0.75 -35.17 -18.08
C GLY A 49 1.13 -34.03 -17.13
N VAL A 50 0.47 -33.92 -15.98
CA VAL A 50 0.65 -32.83 -15.01
C VAL A 50 1.08 -33.38 -13.65
N SER A 51 1.85 -32.62 -12.88
CA SER A 51 2.18 -32.99 -11.49
C SER A 51 0.92 -33.05 -10.60
N HIS A 52 0.78 -34.14 -9.83
CA HIS A 52 -0.33 -34.33 -8.89
C HIS A 52 -0.46 -33.17 -7.88
N THR A 53 0.68 -32.62 -7.44
CA THR A 53 0.73 -31.47 -6.50
C THR A 53 0.04 -30.21 -7.04
N VAL A 54 0.13 -29.97 -8.36
CA VAL A 54 -0.51 -28.84 -9.02
C VAL A 54 -2.02 -29.04 -9.07
N ILE A 55 -2.46 -30.27 -9.35
CA ILE A 55 -3.88 -30.67 -9.32
C ILE A 55 -4.45 -30.51 -7.90
N GLU A 56 -3.73 -30.95 -6.87
CA GLU A 56 -4.13 -30.79 -5.47
C GLU A 56 -4.27 -29.33 -5.05
N LYS A 57 -3.33 -28.47 -5.46
CA LYS A 57 -3.40 -27.03 -5.20
C LYS A 57 -4.67 -26.43 -5.81
N HIS A 58 -4.99 -26.78 -7.06
CA HIS A 58 -6.22 -26.33 -7.72
C HIS A 58 -7.49 -26.92 -7.09
N LEU A 59 -7.48 -28.18 -6.66
CA LEU A 59 -8.59 -28.78 -5.92
C LEU A 59 -8.84 -28.06 -4.59
N ARG A 60 -7.79 -27.63 -3.88
CA ARG A 60 -7.91 -26.83 -2.66
C ARG A 60 -8.60 -25.49 -2.95
N THR A 61 -8.23 -24.82 -4.03
CA THR A 61 -8.88 -23.58 -4.48
C THR A 61 -10.37 -23.80 -4.80
N LEU A 62 -10.71 -24.87 -5.52
CA LEU A 62 -12.12 -25.20 -5.84
C LEU A 62 -12.95 -25.52 -4.59
N ARG A 63 -12.38 -26.26 -3.63
CA ARG A 63 -13.05 -26.57 -2.35
C ARG A 63 -13.31 -25.33 -1.50
N ALA A 64 -12.45 -24.32 -1.60
CA ALA A 64 -12.65 -23.02 -0.96
C ALA A 64 -13.66 -22.12 -1.68
N GLY A 65 -14.29 -22.58 -2.76
CA GLY A 65 -15.21 -21.78 -3.59
C GLY A 65 -14.51 -20.84 -4.57
N GLY A 66 -13.19 -20.97 -4.75
CA GLY A 66 -12.41 -20.15 -5.65
C GLY A 66 -12.60 -20.52 -7.13
N ASN A 67 -12.46 -19.53 -8.00
CA ASN A 67 -12.59 -19.70 -9.46
C ASN A 67 -11.23 -19.97 -10.12
N LEU A 68 -11.01 -21.16 -10.69
CA LEU A 68 -9.78 -21.50 -11.40
C LEU A 68 -9.60 -20.76 -12.73
N ARG A 69 -10.69 -20.22 -13.29
CA ARG A 69 -10.70 -19.46 -14.55
C ARG A 69 -10.39 -18.00 -14.35
N ALA A 70 -10.48 -17.51 -13.11
CA ALA A 70 -9.88 -16.24 -12.78
C ALA A 70 -8.38 -16.34 -13.12
N SER A 71 -7.84 -15.26 -13.69
CA SER A 71 -6.39 -15.10 -13.74
C SER A 71 -5.87 -15.40 -12.32
N PRO A 72 -4.76 -16.14 -12.16
CA PRO A 72 -4.12 -16.14 -10.86
C PRO A 72 -3.97 -14.65 -10.49
N GLU A 73 -4.51 -14.22 -9.36
CA GLU A 73 -3.78 -13.19 -8.63
C GLU A 73 -2.41 -13.81 -8.50
N GLU A 74 -1.47 -13.27 -9.27
CA GLU A 74 -0.10 -13.70 -9.26
C GLU A 74 0.28 -13.80 -7.79
N GLY A 75 0.53 -15.03 -7.34
CA GLY A 75 0.89 -15.34 -5.97
C GLY A 75 2.31 -14.82 -5.69
N GLY A 76 2.49 -13.53 -5.91
CA GLY A 76 3.64 -12.76 -5.52
C GLY A 76 3.63 -12.53 -4.03
N ARG A 77 4.77 -12.05 -3.54
CA ARG A 77 4.95 -11.59 -2.17
C ARG A 77 3.76 -10.69 -1.79
N PRO A 78 3.17 -10.85 -0.58
CA PRO A 78 2.17 -9.92 -0.08
C PRO A 78 2.66 -8.49 -0.29
N ARG A 79 1.86 -7.67 -1.00
CA ARG A 79 2.24 -6.30 -1.30
C ARG A 79 2.51 -5.56 0.01
N LEU A 80 3.57 -4.77 0.04
CA LEU A 80 3.95 -3.98 1.22
C LEU A 80 2.82 -3.02 1.62
N LEU A 81 2.08 -2.50 0.64
CA LEU A 81 0.90 -1.68 0.83
C LEU A 81 -0.33 -2.45 0.34
N THR A 82 -1.45 -2.25 1.03
CA THR A 82 -2.78 -2.54 0.48
C THR A 82 -3.14 -1.53 -0.58
N GLU A 83 -4.05 -1.89 -1.47
CA GLU A 83 -4.56 -1.01 -2.52
C GLU A 83 -5.03 0.35 -1.99
N ALA A 84 -5.70 0.37 -0.83
CA ALA A 84 -6.14 1.60 -0.18
C ALA A 84 -4.98 2.49 0.28
N GLU A 85 -3.94 1.90 0.88
CA GLU A 85 -2.76 2.65 1.32
C GLU A 85 -1.93 3.14 0.12
N ASP A 86 -1.83 2.31 -0.91
CA ASP A 86 -1.15 2.60 -2.16
C ASP A 86 -1.80 3.80 -2.87
N THR A 87 -3.13 3.78 -2.96
CA THR A 87 -3.93 4.89 -3.50
C THR A 87 -3.78 6.15 -2.65
N ALA A 88 -3.82 6.03 -1.32
CA ALA A 88 -3.66 7.17 -0.41
C ALA A 88 -2.27 7.80 -0.51
N LEU A 89 -1.22 6.99 -0.64
CA LEU A 89 0.15 7.45 -0.83
C LEU A 89 0.33 8.15 -2.18
N GLY A 90 -0.28 7.61 -3.25
CA GLY A 90 -0.30 8.27 -4.56
C GLY A 90 -1.02 9.63 -4.53
N ALA A 91 -2.16 9.71 -3.85
CA ALA A 91 -2.90 10.96 -3.67
C ALA A 91 -2.10 12.01 -2.89
N PHE A 92 -1.37 11.59 -1.85
CA PHE A 92 -0.46 12.46 -1.10
C PHE A 92 0.63 13.06 -2.00
N VAL A 93 1.29 12.23 -2.83
CA VAL A 93 2.31 12.69 -3.78
C VAL A 93 1.72 13.67 -4.81
N LEU A 94 0.53 13.37 -5.33
CA LEU A 94 -0.17 14.23 -6.29
C LEU A 94 -0.53 15.59 -5.69
N TRP A 95 -1.09 15.59 -4.47
CA TRP A 95 -1.46 16.82 -3.77
C TRP A 95 -0.26 17.73 -3.52
N LEU A 96 0.86 17.13 -3.10
CA LEU A 96 2.13 17.82 -2.91
C LEU A 96 2.65 18.44 -4.22
N ALA A 97 2.60 17.68 -5.33
CA ALA A 97 2.98 18.19 -6.64
C ALA A 97 2.08 19.34 -7.11
N GLU A 98 0.77 19.26 -6.89
CA GLU A 98 -0.20 20.33 -7.22
C GLU A 98 0.00 21.59 -6.38
N ALA A 99 0.43 21.43 -5.12
CA ALA A 99 0.80 22.53 -4.25
C ALA A 99 2.16 23.18 -4.62
N GLY A 100 2.88 22.64 -5.61
CA GLY A 100 4.21 23.12 -6.01
C GLY A 100 5.37 22.59 -5.15
N PHE A 101 5.11 21.62 -4.26
CA PHE A 101 6.08 21.04 -3.34
C PHE A 101 6.20 19.53 -3.60
N PRO A 102 7.05 19.07 -4.52
CA PRO A 102 7.18 17.64 -4.83
C PRO A 102 7.56 16.84 -3.59
N ALA A 103 6.97 15.65 -3.46
CA ALA A 103 7.23 14.77 -2.34
C ALA A 103 8.69 14.28 -2.33
N GLN A 104 9.43 14.56 -1.26
CA GLN A 104 10.75 13.98 -1.07
C GLN A 104 10.64 12.47 -0.79
N PRO A 105 11.62 11.63 -1.20
CA PRO A 105 11.60 10.19 -0.92
C PRO A 105 11.37 9.87 0.56
N LEU A 106 12.01 10.63 1.47
CA LEU A 106 11.81 10.48 2.90
C LEU A 106 10.35 10.71 3.33
N GLN A 107 9.69 11.73 2.79
CA GLN A 107 8.28 12.02 3.09
C GLN A 107 7.34 10.93 2.57
N VAL A 108 7.66 10.34 1.41
CA VAL A 108 6.91 9.21 0.84
C VAL A 108 7.05 7.98 1.74
N GLU A 109 8.27 7.68 2.19
CA GLU A 109 8.53 6.56 3.10
C GLU A 109 7.87 6.75 4.47
N GLU A 110 8.00 7.93 5.08
CA GLU A 110 7.35 8.28 6.36
C GLU A 110 5.83 8.17 6.28
N THR A 111 5.23 8.66 5.19
CA THR A 111 3.78 8.59 4.98
C THR A 111 3.33 7.14 4.76
N ALA A 112 4.09 6.35 4.00
CA ALA A 112 3.83 4.91 3.83
C ALA A 112 3.90 4.17 5.18
N ASN A 113 4.88 4.50 6.01
CA ASN A 113 5.05 3.93 7.34
C ASN A 113 3.94 4.34 8.30
N TYR A 114 3.49 5.59 8.23
CA TYR A 114 2.31 6.06 8.95
C TYR A 114 1.07 5.24 8.57
N LEU A 115 0.76 5.09 7.29
CA LEU A 115 -0.37 4.30 6.81
C LEU A 115 -0.31 2.84 7.29
N ARG A 116 0.86 2.22 7.22
CA ARG A 116 1.10 0.86 7.73
C ARG A 116 0.91 0.75 9.24
N SER A 117 1.36 1.76 10.00
CA SER A 117 1.24 1.79 11.46
C SER A 117 -0.23 1.77 11.91
N LEU A 118 -1.16 2.34 11.12
CA LEU A 118 -2.59 2.30 11.40
C LEU A 118 -3.17 0.87 11.40
N ARG A 119 -2.51 -0.08 10.73
CA ARG A 119 -2.86 -1.51 10.74
C ARG A 119 -2.03 -2.33 11.73
N GLY A 120 -1.18 -1.69 12.53
CA GLY A 120 -0.23 -2.38 13.40
C GLY A 120 0.92 -3.07 12.66
N MET A 121 1.21 -2.67 11.42
CA MET A 121 2.31 -3.23 10.64
C MET A 121 3.62 -2.49 10.93
N PRO A 122 4.77 -3.20 10.94
CA PRO A 122 6.07 -2.57 11.14
C PRO A 122 6.42 -1.64 9.98
N ALA A 123 7.29 -0.66 10.26
CA ALA A 123 7.84 0.24 9.26
C ALA A 123 8.59 -0.55 8.16
N VAL A 124 8.49 -0.03 6.93
CA VAL A 124 9.38 -0.38 5.84
C VAL A 124 10.68 0.36 6.10
N ASN A 125 11.74 -0.38 6.44
CA ASN A 125 13.08 0.17 6.60
C ASN A 125 13.90 -0.25 5.37
N SER A 126 13.60 0.34 4.21
CA SER A 126 14.27 -0.04 2.97
C SER A 126 14.51 1.16 2.07
N ASP A 127 15.79 1.45 1.84
CA ASP A 127 16.28 2.45 0.89
C ASP A 127 15.75 2.26 -0.55
N HIS A 128 15.22 1.08 -0.86
CA HIS A 128 14.71 0.73 -2.18
C HIS A 128 13.19 0.84 -2.29
N PHE A 129 12.47 0.97 -1.18
CA PHE A 129 11.01 0.97 -1.18
C PHE A 129 10.44 2.02 -2.12
N VAL A 130 10.82 3.29 -1.95
CA VAL A 130 10.30 4.41 -2.76
C VAL A 130 10.63 4.21 -4.23
N ARG A 131 11.82 3.72 -4.55
CA ARG A 131 12.23 3.45 -5.94
C ARG A 131 11.38 2.34 -6.57
N THR A 132 11.15 1.25 -5.84
CA THR A 132 10.33 0.13 -6.31
C THR A 132 8.87 0.55 -6.46
N TRP A 133 8.32 1.24 -5.46
CA TRP A 133 6.95 1.76 -5.50
C TRP A 133 6.75 2.71 -6.70
N LEU A 134 7.67 3.66 -6.92
CA LEU A 134 7.60 4.54 -8.11
C LEU A 134 7.76 3.80 -9.45
N ALA A 135 8.41 2.65 -9.48
CA ALA A 135 8.48 1.82 -10.69
C ALA A 135 7.11 1.21 -11.02
N ASP A 136 6.32 0.90 -10.00
CA ASP A 136 4.93 0.42 -10.12
C ASP A 136 3.94 1.56 -10.42
N HIS A 137 4.32 2.83 -10.16
CA HIS A 137 3.54 4.05 -10.40
C HIS A 137 4.18 5.02 -11.41
N PRO A 138 4.26 4.67 -12.71
CA PRO A 138 4.88 5.51 -13.72
C PRO A 138 4.21 6.89 -13.88
N GLU A 139 2.92 7.00 -13.56
CA GLU A 139 2.16 8.26 -13.55
C GLU A 139 2.69 9.27 -12.53
N LEU A 140 3.35 8.81 -11.46
CA LEU A 140 3.89 9.65 -10.39
C LEU A 140 5.36 10.05 -10.65
N GLN A 141 6.10 9.31 -11.47
CA GLN A 141 7.54 9.55 -11.71
C GLN A 141 7.85 10.97 -12.20
N ARG A 142 6.98 11.56 -13.02
CA ARG A 142 7.16 12.92 -13.54
C ARG A 142 6.78 14.02 -12.54
N ARG A 143 6.03 13.68 -11.50
CA ARG A 143 5.48 14.62 -10.50
C ARG A 143 6.22 14.55 -9.15
N ALA A 144 6.93 13.46 -8.89
CA ALA A 144 7.58 13.21 -7.61
C ALA A 144 8.92 13.95 -7.41
N PHE A 145 9.55 14.49 -8.46
CA PHE A 145 10.90 15.08 -8.33
C PHE A 145 11.03 16.44 -9.02
N ILE A 146 11.20 17.50 -8.24
CA ILE A 146 11.89 18.71 -8.71
C ILE A 146 13.39 18.44 -8.60
N LYS A 147 14.15 18.76 -9.66
CA LYS A 147 15.62 18.71 -9.61
C LYS A 147 16.10 19.66 -8.51
N PRO A 148 17.06 19.31 -7.65
CA PRO A 148 17.57 20.21 -6.60
C PRO A 148 17.92 21.62 -7.09
N VAL A 149 18.39 21.75 -8.34
CA VAL A 149 18.66 23.02 -9.01
C VAL A 149 17.42 23.90 -9.17
N GLU A 150 16.26 23.32 -9.43
CA GLU A 150 15.01 24.07 -9.55
C GLU A 150 14.43 24.49 -8.21
N VAL A 151 14.65 23.72 -7.13
CA VAL A 151 14.34 24.16 -5.76
C VAL A 151 15.18 25.38 -5.39
N LEU A 152 16.47 25.37 -5.72
CA LEU A 152 17.36 26.51 -5.51
C LEU A 152 16.99 27.70 -6.40
N ARG A 153 16.57 27.48 -7.64
CA ARG A 153 16.11 28.54 -8.55
C ARG A 153 14.82 29.19 -8.05
N LEU A 154 13.83 28.40 -7.65
CA LEU A 154 12.58 28.88 -7.05
C LEU A 154 12.85 29.66 -5.75
N GLY A 155 13.77 29.19 -4.91
CA GLY A 155 14.21 29.90 -3.71
C GLY A 155 14.94 31.21 -4.02
N ALA A 156 15.69 31.30 -5.11
CA ALA A 156 16.35 32.52 -5.57
C ALA A 156 15.38 33.52 -6.23
N GLU A 157 14.30 33.04 -6.84
CA GLU A 157 13.24 33.85 -7.45
C GLU A 157 12.19 34.34 -6.43
N LEU A 158 12.17 33.76 -5.23
CA LEU A 158 11.35 34.20 -4.12
C LEU A 158 11.85 35.57 -3.62
N ASN A 159 11.01 36.60 -3.74
CA ASN A 159 11.27 37.88 -3.10
C ASN A 159 11.35 37.66 -1.57
N PRO A 160 12.51 37.90 -0.92
CA PRO A 160 12.67 37.65 0.51
C PRO A 160 11.96 38.70 1.38
N ALA A 161 11.63 39.88 0.81
CA ALA A 161 11.09 41.02 1.55
C ALA A 161 9.86 40.69 2.43
N PRO A 162 8.85 39.92 1.97
CA PRO A 162 7.70 39.57 2.81
C PRO A 162 8.07 38.71 4.03
N VAL A 163 9.07 37.84 3.90
CA VAL A 163 9.57 36.96 4.98
C VAL A 163 10.39 37.77 5.97
N GLU A 164 11.27 38.64 5.48
CA GLU A 164 12.05 39.55 6.31
C GLU A 164 11.16 40.54 7.07
N ASP A 165 10.12 41.08 6.42
CA ASP A 165 9.12 41.94 7.05
C ASP A 165 8.32 41.20 8.13
N PHE A 166 7.97 39.94 7.90
CA PHE A 166 7.35 39.11 8.92
C PHE A 166 8.25 38.97 10.15
N PHE A 167 9.52 38.58 9.98
CA PHE A 167 10.43 38.42 11.11
C PHE A 167 10.77 39.73 11.80
N THR A 168 10.81 40.84 11.06
CA THR A 168 10.99 42.19 11.62
C THR A 168 9.81 42.57 12.52
N ARG A 169 8.58 42.40 12.03
CA ARG A 169 7.37 42.62 12.84
C ARG A 169 7.30 41.69 14.05
N TYR A 170 7.62 40.41 13.86
CA TYR A 170 7.65 39.44 14.95
C TYR A 170 8.65 39.83 16.05
N ARG A 171 9.87 40.23 15.68
CA ARG A 171 10.89 40.72 16.63
C ARG A 171 10.43 41.98 17.36
N ALA A 172 9.76 42.90 16.68
CA ALA A 172 9.18 44.10 17.31
C ALA A 172 8.13 43.71 18.36
N VAL A 173 7.19 42.81 18.01
CA VAL A 173 6.18 42.30 18.95
C VAL A 173 6.82 41.62 20.17
N ILE A 174 7.85 40.80 19.97
CA ILE A 174 8.56 40.14 21.07
C ILE A 174 9.29 41.15 21.97
N ARG A 175 9.89 42.20 21.39
CA ARG A 175 10.52 43.28 22.15
C ARG A 175 9.49 44.06 22.96
N ASP A 176 8.38 44.44 22.34
CA ASP A 176 7.32 45.20 23.00
C ASP A 176 6.66 44.38 24.12
N LEU A 177 6.52 43.06 23.94
CA LEU A 177 6.09 42.14 25.00
C LEU A 177 7.13 42.04 26.14
N ARG A 178 8.43 42.04 25.83
CA ARG A 178 9.50 42.03 26.84
C ARG A 178 9.56 43.32 27.64
N ASP A 179 9.37 44.46 26.97
CA ASP A 179 9.46 45.80 27.56
C ASP A 179 8.11 46.27 28.15
N SER A 180 7.04 45.49 27.95
CA SER A 180 5.73 45.74 28.55
C SER A 180 5.76 45.51 30.07
N PRO A 181 5.21 46.44 30.88
CA PRO A 181 5.17 46.33 32.34
C PRO A 181 4.36 45.12 32.85
N GLN A 182 3.57 44.46 31.98
CA GLN A 182 2.88 43.20 32.33
C GLN A 182 3.83 41.99 32.33
N ALA A 183 4.88 41.95 31.50
CA ALA A 183 5.84 40.85 31.49
C ALA A 183 6.76 40.87 32.72
N ALA A 184 7.06 42.06 33.26
CA ALA A 184 7.77 42.23 34.52
C ALA A 184 7.00 41.64 35.73
N LYS A 185 5.65 41.54 35.64
CA LYS A 185 4.81 40.89 36.66
C LYS A 185 4.80 39.37 36.58
N ILE A 186 4.99 38.80 35.38
CA ILE A 186 4.96 37.34 35.14
C ILE A 186 6.36 36.72 35.38
N LEU A 187 7.43 37.47 35.12
CA LEU A 187 8.81 37.00 35.26
C LEU A 187 9.49 37.45 36.58
N SER A 188 8.82 38.22 37.43
CA SER A 188 9.36 38.58 38.75
C SER A 188 9.36 37.36 39.69
N PRO A 189 10.50 37.01 40.31
CA PRO A 189 10.61 35.87 41.23
C PRO A 189 9.76 36.01 42.51
N ALA A 190 9.15 37.18 42.74
CA ALA A 190 8.33 37.46 43.92
C ALA A 190 6.98 36.72 43.96
N ASN A 191 6.53 36.09 42.88
CA ASN A 191 5.23 35.39 42.82
C ASN A 191 5.32 33.86 42.88
N ARG A 192 6.51 33.30 43.14
CA ARG A 192 6.72 31.83 43.26
C ARG A 192 6.66 31.32 44.70
N GLY A 193 6.04 32.06 45.62
CA GLY A 193 5.98 31.70 47.04
C GLY A 193 4.72 32.24 47.73
N ARG A 194 3.65 31.43 47.71
CA ARG A 194 2.44 31.37 48.57
C ARG A 194 1.31 30.86 47.66
N LYS A 195 0.83 29.63 47.76
CA LYS A 195 0.33 28.98 48.97
C LYS A 195 0.59 27.48 48.94
N SER A 196 1.18 26.98 50.03
CA SER A 196 0.83 25.68 50.59
C SER A 196 -0.30 25.90 51.60
N ILE A 197 -1.05 24.81 51.82
CA ILE A 197 -2.24 24.61 52.67
C ILE A 197 -3.55 24.91 51.93
#